data_AF-G7VYW5-F1
#
_entry.id   AF-G7VYW5-F1
#
_cell.length_a   1.000
_cell.length_b   1.000
_cell.length_c   1.000
_cell.angle_alpha   90.00
_cell.angle_beta   90.00
_cell.angle_gamma   90.00
#
_symmetry.space_group_name_H-M   'P 1'
#
loop_
_entity.id
_entity.type
_entity.pdbx_description
1 polymer ?
#
loop_
_entity_poly.entity_id
_entity_poly.type
_entity_poly.pdbx_seq_one_letter_code
_entity_poly.pdbx_strand_id
1 'polypeptide(L)'
;MAIKQPRRFVTTDQGHADVLNVPIDTLYANDQQLAAQVESIKKDPAGNGVASKEALDNHASNSDLHVTAAKQAAWTSAEANAKQYTRDYAAPKAHTHPASDLPSASTQARGIVQLDTSVSSGAIDRAATPSATKQAYDRANEAYSRADQAFTQAVDLKNKIVGAINGKFGGASPDMSGDQLAAAITNAPIVKYAEGTIARSGNISVNNGYDIDLPATVTVSYVLPTAFAISKVFIRLNGYAHFSVSGGWSSRWMPGGYIIATVGSNGSLSNDIGTYTVNINSSNLLTITMSMGSGTLTGARARYYTLDNIPWWAIG
;
A
#
# COMPACT_ATOMS: atom_id res chain seq x y z
N MET A 1 15.63 85.89 90.30
CA MET A 1 16.38 86.76 91.24
C MET A 1 16.79 88.02 90.48
N ALA A 2 16.69 89.21 91.08
CA ALA A 2 17.18 90.42 90.43
C ALA A 2 18.71 90.38 90.33
N ILE A 3 19.25 90.55 89.11
CA ILE A 3 20.70 90.62 88.90
C ILE A 3 21.18 91.92 89.54
N LYS A 4 22.12 91.82 90.48
CA LYS A 4 22.66 92.96 91.21
C LYS A 4 23.92 93.48 90.51
N GLN A 5 24.06 94.80 90.40
CA GLN A 5 25.27 95.40 89.83
C GLN A 5 26.50 95.03 90.67
N PRO A 6 27.58 94.52 90.05
CA PRO A 6 28.83 94.25 90.75
C PRO A 6 29.47 95.52 91.31
N ARG A 7 30.30 95.38 92.36
CA ARG A 7 31.06 96.51 92.93
C ARG A 7 32.15 96.96 91.96
N ARG A 8 32.28 98.27 91.77
CA ARG A 8 33.33 98.87 90.94
C ARG A 8 34.64 99.02 91.72
N PHE A 9 35.77 98.95 91.01
CA PHE A 9 37.09 99.21 91.58
C PHE A 9 37.41 100.70 91.52
N VAL A 10 37.95 101.25 92.61
CA VAL A 10 38.35 102.67 92.72
C VAL A 10 39.87 102.73 92.87
N THR A 11 40.56 103.19 91.85
CA THR A 11 42.02 103.44 91.86
C THR A 11 42.30 104.91 91.58
N THR A 12 43.46 105.41 92.02
CA THR A 12 43.86 106.81 91.83
C THR A 12 44.13 107.15 90.36
N ASP A 13 44.36 106.14 89.52
CA ASP A 13 44.48 106.25 88.07
C ASP A 13 43.23 105.72 87.38
N GLN A 14 42.59 106.58 86.59
CA GLN A 14 41.38 106.31 85.82
C GLN A 14 41.61 105.23 84.76
N GLY A 15 42.80 105.21 84.12
CA GLY A 15 43.12 104.25 83.07
C GLY A 15 43.10 102.82 83.58
N HIS A 16 43.72 102.57 84.73
CA HIS A 16 43.73 101.25 85.38
C HIS A 16 42.34 100.83 85.90
N ALA A 17 41.52 101.77 86.38
CA ALA A 17 40.15 101.47 86.81
C ALA A 17 39.25 101.03 85.64
N ASP A 18 39.41 101.67 84.48
CA ASP A 18 38.57 101.41 83.30
C ASP A 18 38.84 100.05 82.66
N VAL A 19 40.09 99.55 82.71
CA VAL A 19 40.43 98.19 82.22
C VAL A 19 39.60 97.11 82.90
N LEU A 20 39.21 97.32 84.17
CA LEU A 20 38.43 96.34 84.93
C LEU A 20 36.94 96.68 84.96
N ASN A 21 36.58 97.96 85.10
CA ASN A 21 35.19 98.37 85.27
C ASN A 21 34.38 98.31 83.96
N VAL A 22 34.97 98.61 82.79
CA VAL A 22 34.26 98.57 81.51
C VAL A 22 33.80 97.15 81.12
N PRO A 23 34.64 96.10 81.23
CA PRO A 23 34.17 94.71 81.05
C PRO A 23 33.11 94.30 82.07
N ILE A 24 33.22 94.74 83.33
CA ILE A 24 32.23 94.45 84.39
C ILE A 24 30.86 95.05 84.03
N ASP A 25 30.82 96.31 83.60
CA ASP A 25 29.58 96.97 83.19
C ASP A 25 28.98 96.32 81.93
N THR A 26 29.83 95.91 80.98
CA THR A 26 29.41 95.19 79.77
C THR A 26 28.81 93.82 80.10
N LEU A 27 29.44 93.04 80.97
CA LEU A 27 28.93 91.75 81.41
C LEU A 27 27.61 91.90 82.19
N TYR A 28 27.51 92.90 83.06
CA TYR A 28 26.27 93.18 83.77
C TYR A 28 25.13 93.56 82.81
N ALA A 29 25.40 94.39 81.80
CA ALA A 29 24.44 94.72 80.76
C ALA A 29 24.03 93.48 79.94
N ASN A 30 24.96 92.60 79.60
CA ASN A 30 24.69 91.34 78.91
C ASN A 30 23.82 90.40 79.77
N ASP A 31 24.11 90.27 81.07
CA ASP A 31 23.31 89.47 81.99
C ASP A 31 21.88 90.00 82.09
N GLN A 32 21.71 91.33 82.14
CA GLN A 32 20.38 91.96 82.11
C GLN A 32 19.64 91.69 80.80
N GLN A 33 20.32 91.78 79.65
CA GLN A 33 19.74 91.47 78.35
C GLN A 33 19.35 89.99 78.24
N LEU A 34 20.19 89.08 78.70
CA LEU A 34 19.90 87.65 78.71
C LEU A 34 18.70 87.33 79.61
N ALA A 35 18.63 87.94 80.80
CA ALA A 35 17.47 87.77 81.67
C ALA A 35 16.18 88.28 81.02
N ALA A 36 16.23 89.44 80.34
CA ALA A 36 15.08 89.96 79.60
C ALA A 36 14.69 89.03 78.43
N GLN A 37 15.65 88.46 77.71
CA GLN A 37 15.40 87.47 76.65
C GLN A 37 14.77 86.20 77.20
N VAL A 38 15.25 85.68 78.33
CA VAL A 38 14.66 84.49 78.98
C VAL A 38 13.22 84.74 79.39
N GLU A 39 12.91 85.91 79.95
CA GLU A 39 11.53 86.27 80.31
C GLU A 39 10.65 86.50 79.07
N SER A 40 11.21 87.07 77.99
CA SER A 40 10.54 87.16 76.68
C SER A 40 10.16 85.77 76.14
N ILE A 41 11.10 84.82 76.12
CA ILE A 41 10.88 83.45 75.67
C ILE A 41 9.85 82.73 76.55
N LYS A 42 9.87 82.93 77.87
CA LYS A 42 8.87 82.32 78.77
C LYS A 42 7.46 82.85 78.53
N LYS A 43 7.33 84.14 78.23
CA LYS A 43 6.02 84.80 78.05
C LYS A 43 5.45 84.55 76.66
N ASP A 44 6.29 84.52 75.63
CA ASP A 44 5.91 84.25 74.24
C ASP A 44 6.96 83.37 73.54
N PRO A 45 6.92 82.04 73.76
CA PRO A 45 7.84 81.12 73.09
C PRO A 45 7.72 81.19 71.56
N ALA A 46 6.49 81.27 71.04
CA ALA A 46 6.20 81.23 69.61
C ALA A 46 6.74 82.47 68.87
N GLY A 47 6.59 83.66 69.46
CA GLY A 47 7.18 84.91 68.95
C GLY A 47 8.71 84.90 68.93
N ASN A 48 9.35 84.02 69.71
CA ASN A 48 10.80 83.81 69.71
C ASN A 48 11.24 82.54 68.94
N GLY A 49 10.34 81.91 68.17
CA GLY A 49 10.65 80.71 67.37
C GLY A 49 10.88 79.44 68.19
N VAL A 50 10.48 79.41 69.46
CA VAL A 50 10.59 78.26 70.36
C VAL A 50 9.20 77.63 70.53
N ALA A 51 9.13 76.29 70.49
CA ALA A 51 7.88 75.60 70.78
C ALA A 51 7.45 75.81 72.23
N SER A 52 6.18 76.16 72.46
CA SER A 52 5.65 76.24 73.81
C SER A 52 5.55 74.85 74.45
N LYS A 53 5.52 74.79 75.78
CA LYS A 53 5.29 73.53 76.50
C LYS A 53 3.98 72.86 76.08
N GLU A 54 2.93 73.66 75.89
CA GLU A 54 1.64 73.20 75.39
C GLU A 54 1.73 72.60 73.99
N ALA A 55 2.46 73.23 73.07
CA ALA A 55 2.66 72.69 71.72
C ALA A 55 3.41 71.35 71.74
N LEU A 56 4.41 71.20 72.60
CA LEU A 56 5.13 69.94 72.79
C LEU A 56 4.24 68.84 73.37
N ASP A 57 3.43 69.17 74.38
CA ASP A 57 2.49 68.23 74.98
C ASP A 57 1.39 67.80 74.01
N ASN A 58 0.86 68.75 73.23
CA ASN A 58 -0.11 68.48 72.17
C ASN A 58 0.49 67.59 71.08
N HIS A 59 1.74 67.83 70.65
CA HIS A 59 2.42 66.95 69.71
C HIS A 59 2.65 65.55 70.29
N ALA A 60 3.14 65.44 71.52
CA ALA A 60 3.44 64.17 72.16
C ALA A 60 2.17 63.32 72.42
N SER A 61 1.03 63.98 72.65
CA SER A 61 -0.28 63.32 72.81
C SER A 61 -1.03 63.10 71.49
N ASN A 62 -0.55 63.64 70.37
CA ASN A 62 -1.19 63.51 69.07
C ASN A 62 -1.03 62.08 68.52
N SER A 63 -2.10 61.29 68.66
CA SER A 63 -2.17 59.91 68.16
C SER A 63 -2.26 59.77 66.64
N ASP A 64 -2.43 60.86 65.90
CA ASP A 64 -2.43 60.86 64.43
C ASP A 64 -1.01 61.02 63.87
N LEU A 65 -0.17 61.79 64.56
CA LEU A 65 1.25 61.97 64.22
C LEU A 65 2.13 60.83 64.74
N HIS A 66 1.82 60.28 65.92
CA HIS A 66 2.58 59.17 66.51
C HIS A 66 1.90 57.82 66.27
N VAL A 67 2.69 56.81 65.94
CA VAL A 67 2.22 55.42 65.93
C VAL A 67 1.99 55.01 67.38
N THR A 68 0.72 54.84 67.75
CA THR A 68 0.36 54.35 69.08
C THR A 68 0.59 52.84 69.17
N ALA A 69 0.76 52.35 70.40
CA ALA A 69 0.85 50.91 70.66
C ALA A 69 -0.37 50.14 70.11
N ALA A 70 -1.56 50.76 70.15
CA ALA A 70 -2.78 50.19 69.57
C ALA A 70 -2.72 50.08 68.04
N LYS A 71 -2.26 51.13 67.33
CA LYS A 71 -2.08 51.08 65.87
C LYS A 71 -1.07 50.01 65.46
N GLN A 72 0.04 49.91 66.20
CA GLN A 72 1.04 48.87 65.95
C GLN A 72 0.47 47.46 66.17
N ALA A 73 -0.29 47.24 67.25
CA ALA A 73 -0.93 45.95 67.52
C ALA A 73 -1.94 45.55 66.42
N ALA A 74 -2.70 46.51 65.91
CA ALA A 74 -3.64 46.29 64.80
C ALA A 74 -2.91 45.90 63.50
N TRP A 75 -1.81 46.58 63.17
CA TRP A 75 -0.98 46.23 61.99
C TRP A 75 -0.36 44.85 62.12
N THR A 76 0.20 44.50 63.28
CA THR A 76 0.76 43.16 63.51
C THR A 76 -0.30 42.07 63.37
N SER A 77 -1.52 42.32 63.86
CA SER A 77 -2.64 41.38 63.72
C SER A 77 -3.09 41.23 62.26
N ALA A 78 -3.17 42.33 61.52
CA ALA A 78 -3.52 42.32 60.10
C ALA A 78 -2.46 41.59 59.25
N GLU A 79 -1.18 41.81 59.53
CA GLU A 79 -0.08 41.11 58.86
C GLU A 79 -0.13 39.60 59.14
N ALA A 80 -0.37 39.20 60.40
CA ALA A 80 -0.52 37.80 60.76
C ALA A 80 -1.68 37.13 60.01
N ASN A 81 -2.84 37.79 59.95
CA ASN A 81 -4.00 37.31 59.20
C ASN A 81 -3.70 37.16 57.71
N ALA A 82 -2.99 38.12 57.10
CA ALA A 82 -2.61 38.06 55.69
C ALA A 82 -1.64 36.90 55.40
N LYS A 83 -0.65 36.68 56.27
CA LYS A 83 0.29 35.56 56.15
C LYS A 83 -0.42 34.22 56.29
N GLN A 84 -1.35 34.09 57.24
CA GLN A 84 -2.12 32.88 57.43
C GLN A 84 -3.02 32.59 56.23
N TYR A 85 -3.75 33.59 55.72
CA TYR A 85 -4.58 33.43 54.53
C TYR A 85 -3.76 32.91 53.35
N THR A 86 -2.59 33.51 53.11
CA THR A 86 -1.70 33.06 52.02
C THR A 86 -1.23 31.63 52.24
N ARG A 87 -0.91 31.25 53.48
CA ARG A 87 -0.48 29.89 53.83
C ARG A 87 -1.57 28.83 53.62
N ASP A 88 -2.81 29.16 53.99
CA ASP A 88 -3.91 28.21 54.06
C ASP A 88 -4.61 28.05 52.70
N TYR A 89 -4.63 29.12 51.88
CA TYR A 89 -5.39 29.15 50.62
C TYR A 89 -4.52 29.25 49.35
N ALA A 90 -3.23 29.55 49.44
CA ALA A 90 -2.38 29.49 48.26
C ALA A 90 -2.15 28.03 47.85
N ALA A 91 -2.43 27.72 46.59
CA ALA A 91 -2.12 26.41 46.05
C ALA A 91 -0.59 26.15 46.14
N PRO A 92 -0.17 24.98 46.64
CA PRO A 92 1.24 24.63 46.65
C PRO A 92 1.77 24.55 45.21
N LYS A 93 3.07 24.80 45.03
CA LYS A 93 3.76 24.72 43.73
C LYS A 93 3.54 23.38 43.01
N ALA A 94 3.33 22.32 43.77
CA ALA A 94 2.94 21.01 43.25
C ALA A 94 1.65 20.56 43.94
N HIS A 95 0.64 20.25 43.15
CA HIS A 95 -0.61 19.64 43.58
C HIS A 95 -1.02 18.55 42.58
N THR A 96 -2.04 17.76 42.92
CA THR A 96 -2.54 16.67 42.07
C THR A 96 -4.01 16.85 41.80
N HIS A 97 -4.46 16.35 40.65
CA HIS A 97 -5.87 16.27 40.28
C HIS A 97 -6.29 14.80 40.16
N PRO A 98 -7.41 14.37 40.75
CA PRO A 98 -8.03 13.10 40.41
C PRO A 98 -8.54 13.11 38.97
N ALA A 99 -8.69 11.93 38.36
CA ALA A 99 -9.15 11.81 36.97
C ALA A 99 -10.56 12.42 36.75
N SER A 100 -11.39 12.48 37.78
CA SER A 100 -12.71 13.14 37.74
C SER A 100 -12.64 14.65 37.51
N ASP A 101 -11.54 15.30 37.89
CA ASP A 101 -11.33 16.75 37.70
C ASP A 101 -10.95 17.09 36.25
N LEU A 102 -10.56 16.07 35.47
CA LEU A 102 -10.09 16.23 34.09
C LEU A 102 -11.16 15.68 33.13
N PRO A 103 -11.93 16.54 32.44
CA PRO A 103 -12.96 16.08 31.53
C PRO A 103 -12.34 15.29 30.37
N SER A 104 -12.94 14.15 30.03
CA SER A 104 -12.53 13.36 28.86
C SER A 104 -12.91 14.07 27.56
N ALA A 105 -12.07 13.92 26.53
CA ALA A 105 -12.40 14.46 25.22
C ALA A 105 -13.55 13.69 24.56
N SER A 106 -14.30 14.39 23.73
CA SER A 106 -15.28 13.81 22.80
C SER A 106 -15.25 14.58 21.48
N THR A 107 -16.02 14.11 20.49
CA THR A 107 -16.22 14.85 19.25
C THR A 107 -16.95 16.19 19.43
N GLN A 108 -17.59 16.42 20.58
CA GLN A 108 -18.35 17.64 20.88
C GLN A 108 -17.68 18.54 21.92
N ALA A 109 -16.73 18.02 22.70
CA ALA A 109 -16.08 18.74 23.79
C ALA A 109 -14.58 18.42 23.88
N ARG A 110 -13.78 19.45 24.13
CA ARG A 110 -12.34 19.31 24.38
C ARG A 110 -12.10 18.63 25.73
N GLY A 111 -11.06 17.81 25.83
CA GLY A 111 -10.70 17.13 27.08
C GLY A 111 -9.40 16.32 26.93
N ILE A 112 -9.08 15.51 27.94
CA ILE A 112 -7.92 14.61 27.93
C ILE A 112 -8.24 13.28 27.23
N VAL A 113 -7.24 12.67 26.62
CA VAL A 113 -7.30 11.35 25.96
C VAL A 113 -6.12 10.49 26.37
N GLN A 114 -6.30 9.18 26.37
CA GLN A 114 -5.21 8.23 26.53
C GLN A 114 -4.58 7.94 25.16
N LEU A 115 -3.25 7.85 25.13
CA LEU A 115 -2.50 7.49 23.94
C LEU A 115 -2.62 5.99 23.65
N ASP A 116 -2.80 5.65 22.38
CA ASP A 116 -2.88 4.28 21.89
C ASP A 116 -1.81 4.03 20.81
N THR A 117 -1.04 2.97 21.00
CA THR A 117 0.06 2.55 20.12
C THR A 117 -0.36 1.45 19.14
N SER A 118 -1.61 0.98 19.21
CA SER A 118 -2.16 -0.02 18.30
C SER A 118 -2.53 0.59 16.95
N VAL A 119 -2.24 -0.14 15.87
CA VAL A 119 -2.59 0.23 14.49
C VAL A 119 -3.92 -0.38 14.02
N SER A 120 -4.58 -1.16 14.87
CA SER A 120 -5.85 -1.83 14.57
C SER A 120 -6.92 -1.51 15.62
N SER A 121 -6.71 -0.46 16.42
CA SER A 121 -7.66 -0.04 17.43
C SER A 121 -8.91 0.56 16.78
N GLY A 122 -10.08 0.16 17.27
CA GLY A 122 -11.37 0.77 16.92
C GLY A 122 -11.83 1.83 17.92
N ALA A 123 -10.99 2.18 18.90
CA ALA A 123 -11.34 3.13 19.93
C ALA A 123 -11.48 4.56 19.35
N ILE A 124 -12.50 5.28 19.78
CA ILE A 124 -12.82 6.65 19.33
C ILE A 124 -12.47 7.72 20.37
N ASP A 125 -12.07 7.29 21.57
CA ASP A 125 -11.74 8.11 22.74
C ASP A 125 -10.22 8.12 23.06
N ARG A 126 -9.41 7.57 22.15
CA ARG A 126 -7.96 7.45 22.27
C ARG A 126 -7.26 8.18 21.13
N ALA A 127 -6.08 8.72 21.41
CA ALA A 127 -5.25 9.36 20.39
C ALA A 127 -4.16 8.41 19.90
N ALA A 128 -4.07 8.23 18.59
CA ALA A 128 -3.00 7.45 17.97
C ALA A 128 -1.64 8.09 18.23
N THR A 129 -0.65 7.28 18.61
CA THR A 129 0.74 7.74 18.73
C THR A 129 1.42 7.86 17.37
N PRO A 130 2.46 8.72 17.24
CA PRO A 130 3.29 8.76 16.03
C PRO A 130 3.87 7.40 15.64
N SER A 131 4.16 6.54 16.62
CA SER A 131 4.64 5.17 16.37
C SER A 131 3.59 4.28 15.70
N ALA A 132 2.32 4.36 16.11
CA ALA A 132 1.23 3.64 15.47
C ALA A 132 1.04 4.14 14.02
N THR A 133 0.96 5.46 13.83
CA THR A 133 0.82 6.07 12.49
C THR A 133 1.97 5.67 11.56
N LYS A 134 3.21 5.68 12.07
CA LYS A 134 4.37 5.24 11.28
C LYS A 134 4.27 3.77 10.89
N GLN A 135 3.89 2.87 11.80
CA GLN A 135 3.73 1.45 11.49
C GLN A 135 2.64 1.21 10.44
N ALA A 136 1.51 1.94 10.52
CA ALA A 136 0.46 1.86 9.51
C ALA A 136 0.96 2.33 8.13
N TYR A 137 1.71 3.43 8.10
CA TYR A 137 2.32 3.97 6.89
C TYR A 137 3.35 3.00 6.27
N ASP A 138 4.22 2.42 7.08
CA ASP A 138 5.22 1.44 6.63
C ASP A 138 4.55 0.20 6.02
N ARG A 139 3.48 -0.32 6.66
CA ARG A 139 2.68 -1.44 6.13
C ARG A 139 2.00 -1.09 4.79
N ALA A 140 1.49 0.13 4.66
CA ALA A 140 0.88 0.58 3.41
C ALA A 140 1.91 0.64 2.28
N ASN A 141 3.13 1.14 2.54
CA ASN A 141 4.21 1.16 1.55
C ASN A 141 4.68 -0.25 1.17
N GLU A 142 4.76 -1.16 2.13
CA GLU A 142 5.09 -2.56 1.85
C GLU A 142 4.03 -3.22 0.95
N ALA A 143 2.74 -3.01 1.25
CA ALA A 143 1.64 -3.53 0.43
C ALA A 143 1.68 -2.95 -0.99
N TYR A 144 1.96 -1.65 -1.13
CA TYR A 144 2.12 -0.99 -2.43
C TYR A 144 3.26 -1.59 -3.25
N SER A 145 4.44 -1.75 -2.62
CA SER A 145 5.61 -2.35 -3.27
C SER A 145 5.34 -3.80 -3.72
N ARG A 146 4.68 -4.61 -2.89
CA ARG A 146 4.28 -5.97 -3.26
C ARG A 146 3.28 -6.01 -4.42
N ALA A 147 2.33 -5.08 -4.45
CA ALA A 147 1.36 -4.98 -5.54
C ALA A 147 2.03 -4.59 -6.87
N ASP A 148 2.95 -3.64 -6.85
CA ASP A 148 3.72 -3.19 -8.02
C ASP A 148 4.61 -4.32 -8.59
N GLN A 149 5.28 -5.07 -7.70
CA GLN A 149 6.05 -6.27 -8.07
C GLN A 149 5.16 -7.34 -8.71
N ALA A 150 3.98 -7.62 -8.12
CA ALA A 150 3.05 -8.60 -8.66
C ALA A 150 2.51 -8.19 -10.05
N PHE A 151 2.21 -6.90 -10.23
CA PHE A 151 1.77 -6.37 -11.52
C PHE A 151 2.85 -6.53 -12.60
N THR A 152 4.09 -6.13 -12.28
CA THR A 152 5.23 -6.28 -13.20
C THR A 152 5.46 -7.74 -13.59
N GLN A 153 5.46 -8.65 -12.61
CA GLN A 153 5.61 -10.09 -12.86
C GLN A 153 4.50 -10.65 -13.76
N ALA A 154 3.26 -10.20 -13.58
CA ALA A 154 2.13 -10.62 -14.41
C ALA A 154 2.26 -10.15 -15.86
N VAL A 155 2.69 -8.90 -16.07
CA VAL A 155 2.96 -8.33 -17.40
C VAL A 155 4.10 -9.07 -18.09
N ASP A 156 5.19 -9.33 -17.39
CA ASP A 156 6.33 -10.10 -17.91
C ASP A 156 5.93 -11.51 -18.31
N LEU A 157 5.15 -12.20 -17.47
CA LEU A 157 4.62 -13.52 -17.76
C LEU A 157 3.71 -13.49 -19.00
N LYS A 158 2.81 -12.51 -19.09
CA LYS A 158 1.94 -12.32 -20.25
C LYS A 158 2.77 -12.15 -21.53
N ASN A 159 3.80 -11.30 -21.51
CA ASN A 159 4.67 -11.06 -22.65
C ASN A 159 5.45 -12.33 -23.06
N LYS A 160 5.93 -13.11 -22.09
CA LYS A 160 6.58 -14.42 -22.36
C LYS A 160 5.61 -15.40 -23.01
N ILE A 161 4.36 -15.47 -22.54
CA ILE A 161 3.32 -16.32 -23.12
C ILE A 161 3.02 -15.88 -24.56
N VAL A 162 2.83 -14.59 -24.80
CA VAL A 162 2.61 -14.03 -26.14
C VAL A 162 3.76 -14.41 -27.08
N GLY A 163 5.01 -14.26 -26.63
CA GLY A 163 6.20 -14.66 -27.39
C GLY A 163 6.20 -16.16 -27.72
N ALA A 164 5.84 -17.01 -26.75
CA ALA A 164 5.77 -18.46 -26.95
C ALA A 164 4.66 -18.86 -27.95
N ILE A 165 3.49 -18.22 -27.89
CA ILE A 165 2.40 -18.44 -28.84
C ILE A 165 2.85 -18.01 -30.25
N ASN A 166 3.42 -16.80 -30.37
CA ASN A 166 3.89 -16.30 -31.65
C ASN A 166 5.01 -17.15 -32.26
N GLY A 167 5.88 -17.73 -31.43
CA GLY A 167 6.92 -18.65 -31.88
C GLY A 167 6.41 -19.98 -32.44
N LYS A 168 5.16 -20.38 -32.15
CA LYS A 168 4.57 -21.65 -32.64
C LYS A 168 3.42 -21.46 -33.64
N PHE A 169 2.54 -20.51 -33.39
CA PHE A 169 1.25 -20.39 -34.08
C PHE A 169 1.03 -19.01 -34.71
N GLY A 170 1.68 -17.96 -34.18
CA GLY A 170 1.45 -16.57 -34.61
C GLY A 170 0.14 -15.97 -34.10
N GLY A 171 -0.06 -14.67 -34.33
CA GLY A 171 -1.34 -14.00 -34.10
C GLY A 171 -1.65 -13.54 -32.68
N ALA A 172 -0.74 -13.67 -31.71
CA ALA A 172 -0.90 -13.15 -30.36
C ALA A 172 -0.30 -11.73 -30.22
N SER A 173 -0.94 -10.89 -29.41
CA SER A 173 -0.44 -9.54 -29.07
C SER A 173 -0.42 -9.33 -27.55
N PRO A 174 0.54 -8.54 -27.01
CA PRO A 174 0.52 -8.10 -25.61
C PRO A 174 -0.76 -7.37 -25.19
N ASP A 175 -1.52 -6.83 -26.14
CA ASP A 175 -2.77 -6.10 -25.86
C ASP A 175 -3.98 -7.04 -25.65
N MET A 176 -3.84 -8.32 -26.00
CA MET A 176 -4.92 -9.30 -25.85
C MET A 176 -5.24 -9.57 -24.38
N SER A 177 -6.52 -9.82 -24.08
CA SER A 177 -6.96 -10.36 -22.79
C SER A 177 -6.50 -11.82 -22.60
N GLY A 178 -6.56 -12.33 -21.36
CA GLY A 178 -6.24 -13.73 -21.07
C GLY A 178 -7.08 -14.71 -21.89
N ASP A 179 -8.38 -14.42 -22.07
CA ASP A 179 -9.28 -15.26 -22.86
C ASP A 179 -8.93 -15.26 -24.35
N GLN A 180 -8.51 -14.11 -24.89
CA GLN A 180 -8.05 -14.02 -26.27
C GLN A 180 -6.74 -14.79 -26.50
N LEU A 181 -5.81 -14.77 -25.54
CA LEU A 181 -4.60 -15.59 -25.61
C LEU A 181 -4.92 -17.09 -25.49
N ALA A 182 -5.86 -17.48 -24.63
CA ALA A 182 -6.33 -18.86 -24.54
C ALA A 182 -7.02 -19.31 -25.83
N ALA A 183 -7.80 -18.44 -26.47
CA ALA A 183 -8.42 -18.69 -27.78
C ALA A 183 -7.36 -18.89 -28.87
N ALA A 184 -6.27 -18.11 -28.86
CA ALA A 184 -5.17 -18.26 -29.82
C ALA A 184 -4.49 -19.64 -29.73
N ILE A 185 -4.39 -20.21 -28.52
CA ILE A 185 -3.84 -21.56 -28.31
C ILE A 185 -4.85 -22.63 -28.74
N THR A 186 -6.11 -22.51 -28.31
CA THR A 186 -7.13 -23.54 -28.54
C THR A 186 -7.56 -23.64 -30.01
N ASN A 187 -7.53 -22.53 -30.75
CA ASN A 187 -7.83 -22.48 -32.18
C ASN A 187 -6.58 -22.66 -33.07
N ALA A 188 -5.43 -22.99 -32.49
CA ALA A 188 -4.20 -23.17 -33.26
C ALA A 188 -4.38 -24.26 -34.34
N PRO A 189 -3.91 -24.04 -35.58
CA PRO A 189 -4.03 -25.01 -36.67
C PRO A 189 -3.05 -26.18 -36.44
N ILE A 190 -3.49 -27.16 -35.67
CA ILE A 190 -2.75 -28.40 -35.43
C ILE A 190 -3.10 -29.45 -36.48
N VAL A 191 -2.10 -29.93 -37.23
CA VAL A 191 -2.29 -31.09 -38.12
C VAL A 191 -2.37 -32.34 -37.25
N LYS A 192 -3.47 -33.08 -37.37
CA LYS A 192 -3.65 -34.35 -36.66
C LYS A 192 -3.14 -35.50 -37.52
N TYR A 193 -2.47 -36.48 -36.93
CA TYR A 193 -1.96 -37.64 -37.65
C TYR A 193 -2.58 -38.91 -37.07
N ALA A 194 -2.86 -39.88 -37.95
CA ALA A 194 -3.24 -41.23 -37.58
C ALA A 194 -2.58 -42.21 -38.54
N GLU A 195 -2.31 -43.42 -38.07
CA GLU A 195 -1.80 -44.50 -38.91
C GLU A 195 -2.43 -45.83 -38.50
N GLY A 196 -2.36 -46.79 -39.40
CA GLY A 196 -2.82 -48.13 -39.11
C GLY A 196 -2.60 -49.07 -40.29
N THR A 197 -3.15 -50.26 -40.17
CA THR A 197 -3.11 -51.27 -41.23
C THR A 197 -4.50 -51.83 -41.42
N ILE A 198 -4.98 -51.84 -42.66
CA ILE A 198 -6.21 -52.55 -43.01
C ILE A 198 -5.83 -54.02 -43.12
N ALA A 199 -6.33 -54.81 -42.16
CA ALA A 199 -6.20 -56.26 -42.20
C ALA A 199 -6.89 -56.81 -43.45
N ARG A 200 -6.45 -58.00 -43.92
CA ARG A 200 -6.93 -58.66 -45.14
C ARG A 200 -8.44 -58.51 -45.32
N SER A 201 -8.84 -57.70 -46.30
CA SER A 201 -10.25 -57.40 -46.56
C SER A 201 -10.71 -58.14 -47.81
N GLY A 202 -11.37 -59.29 -47.59
CA GLY A 202 -12.30 -59.94 -48.51
C GLY A 202 -11.73 -60.54 -49.81
N ASN A 203 -12.09 -61.80 -50.07
CA ASN A 203 -12.00 -62.38 -51.42
C ASN A 203 -13.32 -62.06 -52.14
N ILE A 204 -13.31 -61.25 -53.19
CA ILE A 204 -14.52 -60.97 -53.99
C ILE A 204 -14.47 -61.80 -55.26
N SER A 205 -15.25 -62.89 -55.30
CA SER A 205 -15.36 -63.77 -56.46
C SER A 205 -16.36 -63.23 -57.48
N VAL A 206 -15.90 -62.83 -58.66
CA VAL A 206 -16.76 -62.67 -59.84
C VAL A 206 -16.82 -64.02 -60.55
N ASN A 207 -17.90 -64.77 -60.38
CA ASN A 207 -18.14 -66.02 -61.08
C ASN A 207 -19.03 -65.72 -62.29
N ASN A 208 -18.39 -65.42 -63.41
CA ASN A 208 -19.08 -65.36 -64.69
C ASN A 208 -18.85 -66.68 -65.42
N GLY A 209 -19.89 -67.15 -66.10
CA GLY A 209 -19.76 -68.21 -67.10
C GLY A 209 -18.63 -67.91 -68.09
N TYR A 210 -18.23 -68.92 -68.86
CA TYR A 210 -17.08 -68.92 -69.77
C TYR A 210 -16.79 -67.53 -70.39
N ASP A 211 -15.58 -67.03 -70.14
CA ASP A 211 -15.02 -65.72 -70.55
C ASP A 211 -15.46 -64.52 -69.70
N ILE A 212 -14.49 -63.69 -69.28
CA ILE A 212 -14.76 -62.51 -68.45
C ILE A 212 -14.35 -61.24 -69.18
N ASP A 213 -15.34 -60.41 -69.50
CA ASP A 213 -15.16 -59.09 -70.10
C ASP A 213 -14.47 -58.11 -69.13
N LEU A 214 -13.69 -57.18 -69.69
CA LEU A 214 -13.00 -56.10 -68.99
C LEU A 214 -13.49 -54.72 -69.46
N PRO A 215 -13.54 -53.71 -68.57
CA PRO A 215 -12.97 -53.72 -67.22
C PRO A 215 -13.88 -54.40 -66.19
N ALA A 216 -13.29 -55.25 -65.36
CA ALA A 216 -13.90 -55.64 -64.09
C ALA A 216 -13.33 -54.79 -62.98
N THR A 217 -14.22 -54.34 -62.09
CA THR A 217 -13.90 -53.45 -60.99
C THR A 217 -14.23 -54.12 -59.67
N VAL A 218 -13.32 -54.03 -58.70
CA VAL A 218 -13.55 -54.45 -57.32
C VAL A 218 -13.36 -53.27 -56.39
N THR A 219 -14.31 -53.07 -55.49
CA THR A 219 -14.32 -51.96 -54.54
C THR A 219 -14.29 -52.51 -53.13
N VAL A 220 -13.32 -52.04 -52.33
CA VAL A 220 -13.19 -52.32 -50.90
C VAL A 220 -13.45 -51.05 -50.14
N SER A 221 -14.39 -51.08 -49.19
CA SER A 221 -14.70 -49.96 -48.32
C SER A 221 -14.31 -50.27 -46.88
N TYR A 222 -13.65 -49.33 -46.22
CA TYR A 222 -13.19 -49.46 -44.84
C TYR A 222 -13.29 -48.11 -44.13
N VAL A 223 -13.93 -48.07 -42.95
CA VAL A 223 -13.97 -46.85 -42.14
C VAL A 223 -12.68 -46.75 -41.35
N LEU A 224 -11.90 -45.69 -41.58
CA LEU A 224 -10.66 -45.48 -40.85
C LEU A 224 -10.99 -45.10 -39.39
N PRO A 225 -10.41 -45.79 -38.39
CA PRO A 225 -10.76 -45.58 -36.98
C PRO A 225 -10.04 -44.35 -36.41
N THR A 226 -10.40 -43.15 -36.88
CA THR A 226 -9.83 -41.88 -36.41
C THR A 226 -10.85 -41.07 -35.61
N ALA A 227 -10.39 -40.41 -34.54
CA ALA A 227 -11.20 -39.52 -33.73
C ALA A 227 -11.34 -38.09 -34.32
N PHE A 228 -10.87 -37.89 -35.55
CA PHE A 228 -10.90 -36.62 -36.26
C PHE A 228 -11.29 -36.82 -37.73
N ALA A 229 -11.84 -35.78 -38.34
CA ALA A 229 -12.15 -35.76 -39.77
C ALA A 229 -10.84 -35.73 -40.58
N ILE A 230 -10.65 -36.72 -41.44
CA ILE A 230 -9.45 -36.85 -42.27
C ILE A 230 -9.56 -35.85 -43.42
N SER A 231 -8.49 -35.11 -43.70
CA SER A 231 -8.38 -34.25 -44.89
C SER A 231 -7.64 -34.96 -46.03
N LYS A 232 -6.65 -35.80 -45.70
CA LYS A 232 -5.87 -36.56 -46.69
C LYS A 232 -5.40 -37.89 -46.11
N VAL A 233 -5.40 -38.92 -46.94
CA VAL A 233 -4.93 -40.26 -46.63
C VAL A 233 -3.84 -40.68 -47.60
N PHE A 234 -2.92 -41.46 -47.07
CA PHE A 234 -1.73 -41.97 -47.70
C PHE A 234 -1.74 -43.47 -47.54
N ILE A 235 -1.68 -44.22 -48.64
CA ILE A 235 -1.87 -45.66 -48.61
C ILE A 235 -0.82 -46.33 -49.46
N ARG A 236 -0.25 -47.42 -48.96
CA ARG A 236 0.58 -48.31 -49.78
C ARG A 236 -0.23 -49.52 -50.19
N LEU A 237 -0.56 -49.61 -51.46
CA LEU A 237 -1.21 -50.80 -52.00
C LEU A 237 -0.16 -51.80 -52.46
N ASN A 238 -0.43 -53.07 -52.22
CA ASN A 238 0.21 -54.21 -52.86
C ASN A 238 -0.86 -55.31 -52.94
N GLY A 239 -0.96 -56.00 -54.07
CA GLY A 239 -1.99 -57.01 -54.22
C GLY A 239 -1.70 -58.03 -55.30
N TYR A 240 -2.49 -59.10 -55.29
CA TYR A 240 -2.48 -60.13 -56.32
C TYR A 240 -3.85 -60.19 -56.97
N ALA A 241 -3.87 -60.36 -58.28
CA ALA A 241 -5.06 -60.77 -59.01
C ALA A 241 -5.01 -62.27 -59.26
N HIS A 242 -6.09 -62.96 -58.90
CA HIS A 242 -6.22 -64.40 -59.06
C HIS A 242 -7.27 -64.71 -60.11
N PHE A 243 -6.97 -65.68 -60.98
CA PHE A 243 -7.82 -66.12 -62.07
C PHE A 243 -7.90 -67.65 -62.04
N SER A 244 -9.09 -68.21 -62.27
CA SER A 244 -9.20 -69.64 -62.57
C SER A 244 -9.22 -69.83 -64.08
N VAL A 245 -8.34 -70.69 -64.59
CA VAL A 245 -8.28 -71.11 -66.00
C VAL A 245 -8.49 -72.63 -66.07
N SER A 246 -8.83 -73.18 -67.25
CA SER A 246 -9.03 -74.64 -67.41
C SER A 246 -7.75 -75.41 -67.05
N GLY A 247 -7.66 -75.90 -65.81
CA GLY A 247 -6.49 -76.62 -65.29
C GLY A 247 -5.94 -76.13 -63.94
N GLY A 248 -6.41 -75.01 -63.38
CA GLY A 248 -6.00 -74.56 -62.03
C GLY A 248 -6.16 -73.07 -61.77
N TRP A 249 -5.63 -72.62 -60.62
CA TRP A 249 -5.56 -71.20 -60.24
C TRP A 249 -4.24 -70.60 -60.70
N SER A 250 -4.30 -69.42 -61.32
CA SER A 250 -3.13 -68.59 -61.62
C SER A 250 -3.23 -67.25 -60.88
N SER A 251 -2.11 -66.80 -60.31
CA SER A 251 -2.01 -65.52 -59.61
C SER A 251 -1.02 -64.61 -60.35
N ARG A 252 -1.44 -63.40 -60.68
CA ARG A 252 -0.57 -62.36 -61.23
C ARG A 252 -0.34 -61.30 -60.16
N TRP A 253 0.92 -61.07 -59.81
CA TRP A 253 1.27 -59.96 -58.93
C TRP A 253 0.91 -58.65 -59.61
N MET A 254 0.17 -57.79 -58.92
CA MET A 254 -0.14 -56.44 -59.38
C MET A 254 0.75 -55.47 -58.61
N PRO A 255 1.79 -54.91 -59.24
CA PRO A 255 2.63 -53.91 -58.60
C PRO A 255 1.76 -52.78 -58.08
N GLY A 256 1.75 -52.63 -56.76
CA GLY A 256 1.14 -51.49 -56.13
C GLY A 256 2.20 -50.42 -55.82
N GLY A 257 1.75 -49.37 -55.18
CA GLY A 257 2.58 -48.21 -54.87
C GLY A 257 1.91 -47.34 -53.83
N TYR A 258 2.51 -46.17 -53.61
CA TYR A 258 1.95 -45.19 -52.71
C TYR A 258 0.91 -44.34 -53.42
N ILE A 259 -0.27 -44.23 -52.84
CA ILE A 259 -1.39 -43.44 -53.36
C ILE A 259 -1.81 -42.45 -52.30
N ILE A 260 -2.04 -41.21 -52.73
CA ILE A 260 -2.50 -40.12 -51.89
C ILE A 260 -3.91 -39.76 -52.34
N ALA A 261 -4.88 -39.82 -51.45
CA ALA A 261 -6.23 -39.34 -51.69
C ALA A 261 -6.54 -38.19 -50.72
N THR A 262 -7.19 -37.15 -51.22
CA THR A 262 -7.64 -36.01 -50.41
C THR A 262 -9.17 -36.07 -50.38
N VAL A 263 -9.81 -35.67 -49.28
CA VAL A 263 -11.28 -35.65 -49.27
C VAL A 263 -11.80 -34.78 -50.43
N GLY A 264 -12.68 -35.36 -51.25
CA GLY A 264 -13.20 -34.73 -52.47
C GLY A 264 -12.38 -34.98 -53.74
N SER A 265 -11.18 -35.56 -53.66
CA SER A 265 -10.30 -35.82 -54.80
C SER A 265 -9.67 -37.22 -54.74
N ASN A 266 -9.88 -38.01 -55.79
CA ASN A 266 -9.36 -39.37 -55.88
C ASN A 266 -7.85 -39.39 -56.07
N GLY A 267 -7.16 -40.29 -55.39
CA GLY A 267 -5.81 -40.73 -55.76
C GLY A 267 -5.92 -41.88 -56.75
N SER A 268 -5.00 -41.99 -57.70
CA SER A 268 -4.95 -43.15 -58.59
C SER A 268 -3.53 -43.56 -58.96
N LEU A 269 -3.32 -44.84 -59.19
CA LEU A 269 -2.08 -45.43 -59.67
C LEU A 269 -2.42 -46.44 -60.77
N SER A 270 -1.95 -46.19 -61.98
CA SER A 270 -2.09 -47.11 -63.11
C SER A 270 -0.81 -47.88 -63.34
N ASN A 271 -0.93 -49.13 -63.72
CA ASN A 271 0.15 -49.98 -64.21
C ASN A 271 -0.34 -50.76 -65.45
N ASP A 272 0.53 -51.57 -66.05
CA ASP A 272 0.23 -52.35 -67.27
C ASP A 272 -0.89 -53.40 -67.09
N ILE A 273 -1.31 -53.66 -65.85
CA ILE A 273 -2.32 -54.65 -65.50
C ILE A 273 -3.66 -53.98 -65.15
N GLY A 274 -3.64 -52.75 -64.64
CA GLY A 274 -4.83 -52.01 -64.25
C GLY A 274 -4.57 -50.76 -63.42
N THR A 275 -5.66 -50.17 -62.91
CA THR A 275 -5.67 -48.94 -62.12
C THR A 275 -6.19 -49.21 -60.72
N TYR A 276 -5.46 -48.73 -59.72
CA TYR A 276 -5.94 -48.52 -58.36
C TYR A 276 -6.47 -47.10 -58.24
N THR A 277 -7.66 -46.93 -57.69
CA THR A 277 -8.25 -45.64 -57.35
C THR A 277 -8.62 -45.63 -55.88
N VAL A 278 -8.18 -44.62 -55.15
CA VAL A 278 -8.43 -44.46 -53.71
C VAL A 278 -9.24 -43.19 -53.50
N ASN A 279 -10.33 -43.30 -52.75
CA ASN A 279 -11.17 -42.19 -52.33
C ASN A 279 -11.34 -42.22 -50.81
N ILE A 280 -11.38 -41.05 -50.19
CA ILE A 280 -11.75 -40.86 -48.79
C ILE A 280 -12.85 -39.79 -48.74
N ASN A 281 -13.91 -40.04 -47.99
CA ASN A 281 -15.02 -39.08 -47.83
C ASN A 281 -14.96 -38.35 -46.48
N SER A 282 -15.86 -37.39 -46.29
CA SER A 282 -15.98 -36.60 -45.06
C SER A 282 -16.41 -37.40 -43.82
N SER A 283 -16.83 -38.66 -43.98
CA SER A 283 -17.15 -39.59 -42.89
C SER A 283 -16.01 -40.59 -42.62
N ASN A 284 -14.80 -40.30 -43.09
CA ASN A 284 -13.61 -41.15 -42.97
C ASN A 284 -13.76 -42.55 -43.61
N LEU A 285 -14.72 -42.74 -44.52
CA LEU A 285 -14.86 -43.97 -45.28
C LEU A 285 -13.85 -43.99 -46.42
N LEU A 286 -12.86 -44.85 -46.29
CA LEU A 286 -11.91 -45.15 -47.34
C LEU A 286 -12.52 -46.13 -48.33
N THR A 287 -12.40 -45.82 -49.62
CA THR A 287 -12.82 -46.71 -50.70
C THR A 287 -11.63 -46.93 -51.64
N ILE A 288 -11.26 -48.20 -51.83
CA ILE A 288 -10.21 -48.63 -52.76
C ILE A 288 -10.89 -49.37 -53.90
N THR A 289 -10.78 -48.84 -55.09
CA THR A 289 -11.32 -49.41 -56.31
C THR A 289 -10.17 -49.91 -57.18
N MET A 290 -10.20 -51.18 -57.55
CA MET A 290 -9.25 -51.82 -58.45
C MET A 290 -9.96 -52.09 -59.77
N SER A 291 -9.42 -51.60 -60.88
CA SER A 291 -9.91 -51.89 -62.22
C SER A 291 -8.81 -52.50 -63.06
N MET A 292 -9.10 -53.53 -63.84
CA MET A 292 -8.16 -54.00 -64.87
C MET A 292 -8.30 -53.21 -66.17
N GLY A 293 -7.22 -53.18 -66.97
CA GLY A 293 -7.25 -52.64 -68.33
C GLY A 293 -8.22 -53.43 -69.25
N SER A 294 -8.55 -52.87 -70.41
CA SER A 294 -9.50 -53.47 -71.38
C SER A 294 -8.97 -54.74 -72.06
N GLY A 295 -9.83 -55.73 -72.30
CA GLY A 295 -9.52 -57.00 -72.99
C GLY A 295 -10.51 -58.13 -72.65
N THR A 296 -10.33 -59.32 -73.24
CA THR A 296 -11.12 -60.52 -72.88
C THR A 296 -10.17 -61.61 -72.41
N LEU A 297 -10.39 -62.13 -71.20
CA LEU A 297 -9.62 -63.27 -70.68
C LEU A 297 -10.32 -64.57 -71.08
N THR A 298 -9.91 -65.15 -72.20
CA THR A 298 -10.49 -66.37 -72.75
C THR A 298 -10.19 -67.59 -71.88
N GLY A 299 -11.22 -68.35 -71.49
CA GLY A 299 -11.10 -69.55 -70.67
C GLY A 299 -11.00 -69.31 -69.15
N ALA A 300 -11.16 -68.06 -68.70
CA ALA A 300 -11.21 -67.73 -67.28
C ALA A 300 -12.63 -67.89 -66.70
N ARG A 301 -12.77 -68.47 -65.49
CA ARG A 301 -14.08 -68.78 -64.87
C ARG A 301 -14.39 -68.01 -63.59
N ALA A 302 -13.38 -67.50 -62.91
CA ALA A 302 -13.54 -66.73 -61.67
C ALA A 302 -12.36 -65.81 -61.45
N ARG A 303 -12.63 -64.62 -60.91
CA ARG A 303 -11.62 -63.64 -60.49
C ARG A 303 -11.81 -63.21 -59.05
N TYR A 304 -10.71 -63.05 -58.32
CA TYR A 304 -10.69 -62.31 -57.06
C TYR A 304 -9.38 -61.56 -56.90
N TYR A 305 -9.43 -60.42 -56.21
CA TYR A 305 -8.25 -59.66 -55.82
C TYR A 305 -8.00 -59.88 -54.34
N THR A 306 -6.74 -60.01 -53.97
CA THR A 306 -6.33 -59.96 -52.56
C THR A 306 -5.53 -58.71 -52.31
N LEU A 307 -5.98 -57.95 -51.30
CA LEU A 307 -5.22 -56.87 -50.70
C LEU A 307 -4.90 -57.30 -49.27
N ASP A 308 -3.61 -57.40 -48.97
CA ASP A 308 -3.12 -57.89 -47.70
C ASP A 308 -2.31 -56.81 -47.00
N ASN A 309 -2.61 -56.58 -45.72
CA ASN A 309 -1.90 -55.69 -44.83
C ASN A 309 -1.60 -54.32 -45.47
N ILE A 310 -2.66 -53.57 -45.77
CA ILE A 310 -2.53 -52.26 -46.40
C ILE A 310 -2.20 -51.23 -45.31
N PRO A 311 -0.95 -50.73 -45.21
CA PRO A 311 -0.65 -49.66 -44.28
C PRO A 311 -1.23 -48.34 -44.81
N TRP A 312 -1.71 -47.53 -43.88
CA TRP A 312 -2.23 -46.21 -44.18
C TRP A 312 -1.76 -45.18 -43.14
N TRP A 313 -1.64 -43.94 -43.59
CA TRP A 313 -1.46 -42.75 -42.77
C TRP A 313 -2.52 -41.73 -43.17
N ALA A 314 -3.09 -41.02 -42.21
CA ALA A 314 -4.05 -39.96 -42.46
C ALA A 314 -3.64 -38.70 -41.73
N ILE A 315 -3.93 -37.57 -42.37
CA ILE A 315 -3.84 -36.25 -41.78
C ILE A 315 -5.23 -35.64 -41.67
N GLY A 316 -5.47 -34.96 -40.55
CA GLY A 316 -6.68 -34.19 -40.25
C GLY A 316 -6.35 -32.72 -40.29
#